data_AF-A0A0B3AHF4-F1
#
_entry.id   AF-A0A0B3AHF4-F1
#
_cell.length_a   1.000
_cell.length_b   1.000
_cell.length_c   1.000
_cell.angle_alpha   90.00
_cell.angle_beta   90.00
_cell.angle_gamma   90.00
#
_symmetry.space_group_name_H-M   'P 1'
#
loop_
_entity.id
_entity.type
_entity.pdbx_description
1 polymer ?
#
loop_
_entity_poly.entity_id
_entity_poly.type
_entity_poly.pdbx_seq_one_letter_code
_entity_poly.pdbx_strand_id
1 'polypeptide(L)'
;MDIDKFLDEQVGKKDAPNQQSAKPAGGMAKLPPFSATTDEDIYLQNYPKMKEMMAMILARIKSAKNALKSGGVKSASDHYQGANDLFSKFPHGFLEEKYTLQQELISCYRELTTALYQSVKERNGKLRMEIGKLSSKIELQLSSKRYDLAKKTLGDLHELFNRVPSDDVKQRIDLYKKVKKVTEEVSLHVDIQVMQEKLRAYENG
;
A
#
# COMPACT_ATOMS: atom_id res chain seq x y z
N MET A 1 -3.67 27.04 -14.52
CA MET A 1 -4.92 26.36 -14.90
C MET A 1 -5.97 27.00 -14.03
N ASP A 2 -6.65 28.02 -14.57
CA ASP A 2 -7.51 28.94 -13.82
C ASP A 2 -8.83 28.27 -13.43
N ILE A 3 -9.01 28.10 -12.13
CA ILE A 3 -10.19 27.47 -11.51
C ILE A 3 -11.43 28.37 -11.68
N ASP A 4 -11.22 29.68 -11.84
CA ASP A 4 -12.29 30.66 -12.05
C ASP A 4 -12.96 30.56 -13.43
N LYS A 5 -12.31 29.90 -14.39
CA LYS A 5 -12.85 29.72 -15.75
C LYS A 5 -13.80 28.52 -15.90
N PHE A 6 -13.93 27.70 -14.86
CA PHE A 6 -14.78 26.50 -14.85
C PHE A 6 -16.19 26.77 -14.29
N LEU A 7 -16.37 27.86 -13.54
CA LEU A 7 -17.61 28.14 -12.81
C LEU A 7 -18.59 29.05 -13.56
N ASP A 8 -18.14 29.77 -14.60
CA ASP A 8 -19.00 30.64 -15.42
C ASP A 8 -19.75 29.91 -16.55
N GLU A 9 -19.37 28.67 -16.86
CA GLU A 9 -19.99 27.91 -17.98
C GLU A 9 -21.27 27.15 -17.58
N GLN A 10 -21.66 27.17 -16.31
CA GLN A 10 -22.81 26.43 -15.78
C GLN A 10 -23.99 27.30 -15.33
N VAL A 11 -23.94 28.61 -15.58
CA VAL A 11 -25.02 29.52 -15.19
C VAL A 11 -25.54 30.32 -16.38
N GLY A 12 -26.57 29.76 -17.03
CA GLY A 12 -27.60 30.55 -17.69
C GLY A 12 -27.89 30.21 -19.15
N LYS A 13 -29.05 29.61 -19.39
CA LYS A 13 -30.17 30.30 -20.06
C LYS A 13 -31.47 29.54 -19.86
N LYS A 14 -32.40 30.18 -19.14
CA LYS A 14 -33.83 29.89 -19.13
C LYS A 14 -34.40 30.45 -20.43
N ASP A 15 -35.17 29.65 -21.15
CA ASP A 15 -36.20 30.15 -22.05
C ASP A 15 -37.45 29.27 -21.90
N ALA A 16 -38.59 29.92 -21.68
CA ALA A 16 -39.91 29.32 -21.58
C ALA A 16 -40.68 29.52 -22.90
N PRO A 17 -41.97 29.14 -22.96
CA PRO A 17 -42.51 28.00 -23.70
C PRO A 17 -42.97 28.38 -25.12
N ASN A 18 -42.77 27.50 -26.10
CA ASN A 18 -43.41 27.66 -27.41
C ASN A 18 -44.70 26.82 -27.48
N GLN A 19 -45.83 27.51 -27.59
CA GLN A 19 -47.14 26.95 -27.87
C GLN A 19 -47.23 26.59 -29.35
N GLN A 20 -47.59 25.35 -29.67
CA GLN A 20 -48.15 25.01 -30.98
C GLN A 20 -49.32 24.04 -30.82
N SER A 21 -50.50 24.66 -30.76
CA SER A 21 -51.79 24.26 -31.34
C SER A 21 -52.03 22.79 -31.71
N ALA A 22 -53.03 22.22 -31.05
CA ALA A 22 -53.72 20.97 -31.36
C ALA A 22 -54.46 20.97 -32.71
N LYS A 23 -54.63 19.77 -33.30
CA LYS A 23 -55.87 19.31 -33.97
C LYS A 23 -55.97 17.77 -33.91
N PRO A 24 -57.19 17.18 -34.00
CA PRO A 24 -57.55 16.01 -33.21
C PRO A 24 -57.67 14.66 -33.97
N ALA A 25 -57.59 13.60 -33.16
CA ALA A 25 -58.29 12.30 -33.21
C ALA A 25 -58.31 11.45 -34.50
N GLY A 26 -57.77 10.24 -34.40
CA GLY A 26 -58.15 9.14 -35.29
C GLY A 26 -57.17 7.97 -35.34
N GLY A 27 -57.22 7.06 -34.37
CA GLY A 27 -56.57 5.75 -34.47
C GLY A 27 -56.11 5.23 -33.11
N MET A 28 -56.89 4.34 -32.49
CA MET A 28 -56.38 3.50 -31.40
C MET A 28 -55.33 2.55 -31.98
N ALA A 29 -54.08 2.99 -32.05
CA ALA A 29 -52.98 2.06 -32.07
C ALA A 29 -53.05 1.30 -30.74
N LYS A 30 -53.36 0.00 -30.79
CA LYS A 30 -53.15 -0.88 -29.64
C LYS A 30 -51.69 -0.73 -29.24
N LEU A 31 -51.44 -0.05 -28.12
CA LEU A 31 -50.14 -0.06 -27.48
C LEU A 31 -49.71 -1.53 -27.34
N PRO A 32 -48.47 -1.89 -27.72
CA PRO A 32 -47.97 -3.22 -27.42
C PRO A 32 -48.16 -3.48 -25.91
N PRO A 33 -48.49 -4.71 -25.49
CA PRO A 33 -48.65 -5.01 -24.07
C PRO A 33 -47.38 -4.54 -23.34
N PHE A 34 -47.54 -3.86 -22.19
CA PHE A 34 -46.44 -3.55 -21.30
C PHE A 34 -45.74 -4.86 -20.91
N SER A 35 -44.69 -5.25 -21.64
CA SER A 35 -43.69 -6.20 -21.16
C SER A 35 -42.57 -5.43 -20.48
N ALA A 36 -42.93 -4.45 -19.64
CA ALA A 36 -41.96 -3.75 -18.82
C ALA A 36 -41.58 -4.70 -17.70
N THR A 37 -40.42 -5.33 -17.81
CA THR A 37 -39.73 -5.98 -16.69
C THR A 37 -39.75 -5.00 -15.54
N THR A 38 -40.48 -5.31 -14.48
CA THR A 38 -40.59 -4.42 -13.31
C THR A 38 -39.24 -4.38 -12.57
N ASP A 39 -38.98 -3.34 -11.78
CA ASP A 39 -37.80 -3.33 -10.90
C ASP A 39 -37.74 -4.57 -9.99
N GLU A 40 -38.91 -5.13 -9.67
CA GLU A 40 -39.08 -6.39 -8.93
C GLU A 40 -38.64 -7.62 -9.75
N ASP A 41 -38.97 -7.68 -11.05
CA ASP A 41 -38.49 -8.73 -11.96
C ASP A 41 -36.97 -8.68 -12.15
N ILE A 42 -36.40 -7.47 -12.26
CA ILE A 42 -34.94 -7.25 -12.36
C ILE A 42 -34.25 -7.65 -11.05
N TYR A 43 -34.88 -7.36 -9.91
CA TYR A 43 -34.39 -7.78 -8.59
C TYR A 43 -34.39 -9.31 -8.46
N LEU A 44 -35.49 -9.98 -8.80
CA LEU A 44 -35.62 -11.44 -8.73
C LEU A 44 -34.65 -12.15 -9.69
N GLN A 45 -34.43 -11.61 -10.89
CA GLN A 45 -33.46 -12.15 -11.85
C GLN A 45 -32.02 -12.09 -11.32
N ASN A 46 -31.66 -11.01 -10.63
CA ASN A 46 -30.30 -10.81 -10.12
C ASN A 46 -30.07 -11.42 -8.73
N TYR A 47 -31.12 -11.81 -8.02
CA TYR A 47 -31.04 -12.35 -6.66
C TYR A 47 -30.15 -13.59 -6.51
N PRO A 48 -30.17 -14.60 -7.42
CA PRO A 48 -29.25 -15.74 -7.32
C PRO A 48 -27.77 -15.33 -7.46
N LYS A 49 -27.48 -14.45 -8.43
CA LYS A 49 -26.13 -13.92 -8.67
C LYS A 49 -25.66 -13.09 -7.47
N MET A 50 -26.53 -12.27 -6.90
CA MET A 50 -26.25 -11.52 -5.67
C MET A 50 -25.86 -12.46 -4.54
N LYS A 51 -26.66 -13.50 -4.27
CA LYS A 51 -26.38 -14.49 -3.22
C LYS A 51 -25.03 -15.17 -3.39
N GLU A 52 -24.74 -15.62 -4.62
CA GLU A 52 -23.47 -16.28 -4.93
C GLU A 52 -22.28 -15.33 -4.67
N MET A 53 -22.35 -14.10 -5.21
CA MET A 53 -21.28 -13.11 -5.01
C MET A 53 -21.11 -12.74 -3.53
N MET A 54 -22.21 -12.58 -2.79
CA MET A 54 -22.18 -12.32 -1.35
C MET A 54 -21.46 -13.43 -0.60
N ALA A 55 -21.80 -14.70 -0.90
CA ALA A 55 -21.15 -15.86 -0.29
C ALA A 55 -19.65 -15.92 -0.61
N MET A 56 -19.26 -15.65 -1.87
CA MET A 56 -17.85 -15.63 -2.28
C MET A 56 -17.05 -14.52 -1.58
N ILE A 57 -17.62 -13.32 -1.46
CA ILE A 57 -17.00 -12.19 -0.76
C ILE A 57 -16.80 -12.53 0.72
N LEU A 58 -17.84 -13.01 1.39
CA LEU A 58 -17.75 -13.41 2.81
C LEU A 58 -16.75 -14.54 3.03
N ALA A 59 -16.68 -15.52 2.13
CA ALA A 59 -15.69 -16.59 2.19
C ALA A 59 -14.27 -16.05 2.07
N ARG A 60 -14.02 -15.11 1.15
CA ARG A 60 -12.71 -14.44 1.00
C ARG A 60 -12.34 -13.62 2.24
N ILE A 61 -13.29 -12.86 2.80
CA ILE A 61 -13.08 -12.11 4.06
C ILE A 61 -12.73 -13.07 5.20
N LYS A 62 -13.43 -14.20 5.31
CA LYS A 62 -13.14 -15.24 6.31
C LYS A 62 -11.73 -15.81 6.13
N SER A 63 -11.33 -16.12 4.90
CA SER A 63 -9.96 -16.59 4.60
C SER A 63 -8.91 -15.54 4.92
N ALA A 64 -9.17 -14.26 4.64
CA ALA A 64 -8.27 -13.17 5.02
C ALA A 64 -8.10 -13.08 6.54
N LYS A 65 -9.21 -13.06 7.29
CA LYS A 65 -9.21 -13.04 8.77
C LYS A 65 -8.49 -14.26 9.36
N ASN A 66 -8.64 -15.45 8.76
CA ASN A 66 -7.92 -16.65 9.18
C ASN A 66 -6.41 -16.57 8.88
N ALA A 67 -6.05 -16.07 7.69
CA ALA A 67 -4.65 -15.87 7.33
C ALA A 67 -3.96 -14.89 8.30
N LEU A 68 -4.64 -13.81 8.69
CA LEU A 68 -4.15 -12.87 9.72
C LEU A 68 -3.89 -13.57 11.06
N LYS A 69 -4.80 -14.43 11.53
CA LYS A 69 -4.62 -15.20 12.77
C LYS A 69 -3.40 -16.13 12.72
N SER A 70 -3.08 -16.67 11.54
CA SER A 70 -1.88 -17.49 11.31
C SER A 70 -0.61 -16.69 10.99
N GLY A 71 -0.65 -15.35 11.01
CA GLY A 71 0.49 -14.48 10.69
C GLY A 71 0.79 -14.34 9.19
N GLY A 72 -0.05 -14.89 8.32
CA GLY A 72 0.11 -14.84 6.86
C GLY A 72 -0.36 -13.52 6.25
N VAL A 73 0.33 -12.41 6.53
CA VAL A 73 -0.09 -11.06 6.10
C VAL A 73 -0.25 -10.93 4.58
N LYS A 74 0.66 -11.52 3.79
CA LYS A 74 0.56 -11.51 2.33
C LYS A 74 -0.69 -12.26 1.83
N SER A 75 -0.90 -13.47 2.32
CA SER A 75 -2.09 -14.28 1.99
C SER A 75 -3.39 -13.56 2.39
N ALA A 76 -3.41 -12.91 3.56
CA ALA A 76 -4.54 -12.10 3.98
C ALA A 76 -4.81 -10.93 3.02
N SER A 77 -3.76 -10.25 2.55
CA SER A 77 -3.86 -9.18 1.56
C SER A 77 -4.44 -9.69 0.23
N ASP A 78 -3.97 -10.84 -0.26
CA ASP A 78 -4.44 -11.43 -1.51
C ASP A 78 -5.93 -11.82 -1.42
N HIS A 79 -6.35 -12.39 -0.28
CA HIS A 79 -7.76 -12.71 -0.02
C HIS A 79 -8.63 -11.46 0.08
N TYR A 80 -8.16 -10.42 0.78
CA TYR A 80 -8.86 -9.13 0.89
C TYR A 80 -9.03 -8.47 -0.47
N GLN A 81 -7.97 -8.42 -1.30
CA GLN A 81 -8.04 -7.85 -2.63
C GLN A 81 -9.07 -8.58 -3.50
N GLY A 82 -9.07 -9.92 -3.48
CA GLY A 82 -10.09 -10.70 -4.17
C GLY A 82 -11.53 -10.44 -3.68
N ALA A 83 -11.71 -10.19 -2.37
CA ALA A 83 -13.02 -9.80 -1.83
C ALA A 83 -13.45 -8.41 -2.34
N ASN A 84 -12.53 -7.45 -2.36
CA ASN A 84 -12.78 -6.09 -2.82
C ASN A 84 -13.08 -6.03 -4.32
N ASP A 85 -12.37 -6.82 -5.13
CA ASP A 85 -12.62 -6.93 -6.57
C ASP A 85 -14.01 -7.51 -6.87
N LEU A 86 -14.44 -8.53 -6.12
CA LEU A 86 -15.80 -9.07 -6.22
C LEU A 86 -16.86 -8.05 -5.78
N PHE A 87 -16.60 -7.33 -4.68
CA PHE A 87 -17.50 -6.29 -4.18
C PHE A 87 -17.68 -5.14 -5.18
N SER A 88 -16.64 -4.75 -5.92
CA SER A 88 -16.73 -3.73 -6.97
C SER A 88 -17.69 -4.11 -8.12
N LYS A 89 -17.91 -5.41 -8.31
CA LYS A 89 -18.78 -5.99 -9.35
C LYS A 89 -20.14 -6.43 -8.79
N PHE A 90 -20.42 -6.15 -7.52
CA PHE A 90 -21.64 -6.60 -6.85
C PHE A 90 -22.89 -6.02 -7.53
N PRO A 91 -23.97 -6.82 -7.73
CA PRO A 91 -25.16 -6.36 -8.44
C PRO A 91 -25.80 -5.11 -7.81
N HIS A 92 -26.35 -4.25 -8.65
CA HIS A 92 -27.13 -3.07 -8.21
C HIS A 92 -28.52 -3.51 -7.71
N GLY A 93 -29.20 -2.63 -6.96
CA GLY A 93 -30.54 -2.91 -6.41
C GLY A 93 -30.57 -3.63 -5.06
N PHE A 94 -29.41 -4.04 -4.54
CA PHE A 94 -29.25 -4.74 -3.25
C PHE A 94 -28.51 -3.87 -2.24
N LEU A 95 -29.15 -2.78 -1.81
CA LEU A 95 -28.50 -1.76 -0.97
C LEU A 95 -28.11 -2.30 0.41
N GLU A 96 -29.01 -3.05 1.05
CA GLU A 96 -28.80 -3.59 2.41
C GLU A 96 -27.66 -4.62 2.44
N GLU A 97 -27.62 -5.54 1.45
CA GLU A 97 -26.57 -6.53 1.34
C GLU A 97 -25.23 -5.87 1.00
N LYS A 98 -25.23 -4.87 0.11
CA LYS A 98 -24.03 -4.11 -0.23
C LYS A 98 -23.49 -3.35 0.98
N TYR A 99 -24.37 -2.74 1.78
CA TYR A 99 -23.98 -2.07 3.02
C TYR A 99 -23.37 -3.07 4.01
N THR A 100 -24.00 -4.23 4.20
CA THR A 100 -23.50 -5.29 5.07
C THR A 100 -22.10 -5.76 4.66
N LEU A 101 -21.90 -6.04 3.37
CA LEU A 101 -20.60 -6.44 2.81
C LEU A 101 -19.54 -5.34 2.98
N GLN A 102 -19.92 -4.08 2.82
CA GLN A 102 -19.01 -2.95 3.00
C GLN A 102 -18.51 -2.86 4.45
N GLN A 103 -19.38 -3.09 5.44
CA GLN A 103 -18.97 -3.10 6.86
C GLN A 103 -17.97 -4.23 7.15
N GLU A 104 -18.21 -5.43 6.62
CA GLU A 104 -17.28 -6.55 6.77
C GLU A 104 -15.92 -6.29 6.09
N LEU A 105 -15.91 -5.67 4.92
CA LEU A 105 -14.68 -5.26 4.23
C LEU A 105 -13.92 -4.20 5.02
N ILE A 106 -14.60 -3.20 5.59
CA ILE A 106 -13.96 -2.17 6.43
C ILE A 106 -13.35 -2.80 7.68
N SER A 107 -14.07 -3.71 8.35
CA SER A 107 -13.55 -4.47 9.49
C SER A 107 -12.29 -5.25 9.10
N CYS A 108 -12.35 -6.03 8.02
CA CYS A 108 -11.21 -6.80 7.54
C CYS A 108 -10.01 -5.91 7.17
N TYR A 109 -10.26 -4.77 6.54
CA TYR A 109 -9.21 -3.82 6.14
C TYR A 109 -8.49 -3.21 7.35
N ARG A 110 -9.22 -2.87 8.41
CA ARG A 110 -8.62 -2.35 9.66
C ARG A 110 -7.70 -3.37 10.32
N GLU A 111 -8.12 -4.63 10.37
CA GLU A 111 -7.30 -5.73 10.88
C GLU A 111 -6.05 -5.94 10.02
N LEU A 112 -6.21 -5.99 8.69
CA LEU A 112 -5.11 -6.14 7.74
C LEU A 112 -4.09 -5.00 7.84
N THR A 113 -4.56 -3.76 7.89
CA THR A 113 -3.70 -2.57 8.01
C THR A 113 -2.89 -2.60 9.29
N THR A 114 -3.51 -3.02 10.40
CA THR A 114 -2.85 -3.18 11.69
C THR A 114 -1.76 -4.25 11.61
N ALA A 115 -2.07 -5.40 11.02
CA ALA A 115 -1.11 -6.49 10.85
C ALA A 115 0.06 -6.11 9.92
N LEU A 116 -0.22 -5.40 8.82
CA LEU A 116 0.79 -4.85 7.92
C LEU A 116 1.73 -3.90 8.67
N TYR A 117 1.17 -2.96 9.44
CA TYR A 117 1.96 -2.04 10.24
C TYR A 117 2.88 -2.77 11.22
N GLN A 118 2.38 -3.77 11.95
CA GLN A 118 3.22 -4.55 12.86
C GLN A 118 4.30 -5.35 12.13
N SER A 119 3.96 -6.00 11.01
CA SER A 119 4.93 -6.75 10.20
C SER A 119 6.06 -5.86 9.70
N VAL A 120 5.74 -4.65 9.21
CA VAL A 120 6.74 -3.66 8.79
C VAL A 120 7.58 -3.19 9.97
N LYS A 121 6.94 -2.88 11.11
CA LYS A 121 7.63 -2.44 12.33
C LYS A 121 8.63 -3.49 12.85
N GLU A 122 8.23 -4.76 12.87
CA GLU A 122 9.08 -5.88 13.27
C GLU A 122 10.26 -6.08 12.31
N ARG A 123 9.99 -6.10 11.00
CA ARG A 123 11.04 -6.21 9.98
C ARG A 123 12.06 -5.07 10.11
N ASN A 124 11.58 -3.84 10.24
CA ASN A 124 12.44 -2.68 10.44
C ASN A 124 13.21 -2.77 11.77
N GLY A 125 12.60 -3.31 12.83
CA GLY A 125 13.27 -3.60 14.09
C GLY A 125 14.44 -4.57 13.95
N LYS A 126 14.25 -5.66 13.21
CA LYS A 126 15.32 -6.64 12.93
C LYS A 126 16.47 -6.01 12.14
N LEU A 127 16.16 -5.27 11.07
CA LEU A 127 17.17 -4.54 10.29
C LEU A 127 17.99 -3.59 11.18
N ARG A 128 17.35 -2.85 12.07
CA ARG A 128 18.03 -1.94 13.01
C ARG A 128 18.99 -2.67 13.94
N MET A 129 18.57 -3.80 14.51
CA MET A 129 19.43 -4.60 15.39
C MET A 129 20.66 -5.11 14.63
N GLU A 130 20.48 -5.56 13.39
CA GLU A 130 21.57 -6.06 12.57
C GLU A 130 22.55 -4.96 12.15
N ILE A 131 22.04 -3.77 11.78
CA ILE A 131 22.87 -2.58 11.57
C ILE A 131 23.70 -2.26 12.83
N GLY A 132 23.07 -2.25 14.01
CA GLY A 132 23.79 -2.02 15.28
C GLY A 132 24.89 -3.04 15.53
N LYS A 133 24.64 -4.33 15.26
CA LYS A 133 25.64 -5.40 15.37
C LYS A 133 26.82 -5.19 14.42
N LEU A 134 26.56 -4.81 13.16
CA LEU A 134 27.60 -4.53 12.19
C LEU A 134 28.43 -3.30 12.59
N SER A 135 27.79 -2.24 13.09
CA SER A 135 28.50 -1.06 13.62
C SER A 135 29.45 -1.43 14.76
N SER A 136 28.97 -2.15 15.78
CA SER A 136 29.84 -2.59 16.89
C SER A 136 30.95 -3.54 16.45
N LYS A 137 30.70 -4.38 15.45
CA LYS A 137 31.73 -5.26 14.87
C LYS A 137 32.82 -4.45 14.17
N ILE A 138 32.48 -3.38 13.47
CA ILE A 138 33.45 -2.47 12.84
C ILE A 138 34.30 -1.78 13.90
N GLU A 139 33.69 -1.23 14.96
CA GLU A 139 34.41 -0.61 16.09
C GLU A 139 35.43 -1.58 16.73
N LEU A 140 35.05 -2.84 16.92
CA LEU A 140 35.94 -3.89 17.43
C LEU A 140 37.09 -4.20 16.46
N GLN A 141 36.82 -4.24 15.15
CA GLN A 141 37.84 -4.48 14.14
C GLN A 141 38.83 -3.32 14.04
N LEU A 142 38.35 -2.08 14.12
CA LEU A 142 39.19 -0.88 14.12
C LEU A 142 40.10 -0.84 15.34
N SER A 143 39.55 -1.04 16.55
CA SER A 143 40.34 -1.10 17.79
C SER A 143 41.37 -2.24 17.80
N SER A 144 41.05 -3.35 17.12
CA SER A 144 41.97 -4.48 16.93
C SER A 144 42.93 -4.31 15.73
N LYS A 145 42.93 -3.13 15.08
CA LYS A 145 43.74 -2.82 13.89
C LYS A 145 43.52 -3.78 12.69
N ARG A 146 42.34 -4.40 12.60
CA ARG A 146 41.93 -5.31 11.53
C ARG A 146 41.19 -4.53 10.43
N TYR A 147 41.90 -3.62 9.77
CA TYR A 147 41.31 -2.63 8.87
C TYR A 147 40.64 -3.22 7.62
N ASP A 148 41.22 -4.28 7.03
CA ASP A 148 40.62 -4.98 5.89
C ASP A 148 39.25 -5.59 6.24
N LEU A 149 39.14 -6.17 7.44
CA LEU A 149 37.89 -6.73 7.93
C LEU A 149 36.85 -5.64 8.25
N ALA A 150 37.29 -4.50 8.78
CA ALA A 150 36.45 -3.33 9.00
C ALA A 150 35.86 -2.82 7.69
N LYS A 151 36.69 -2.69 6.63
CA LYS A 151 36.24 -2.27 5.30
C LYS A 151 35.24 -3.24 4.67
N LYS A 152 35.46 -4.55 4.80
CA LYS A 152 34.50 -5.56 4.34
C LYS A 152 33.16 -5.45 5.08
N THR A 153 33.21 -5.37 6.42
CA THR A 153 32.01 -5.28 7.26
C THR A 153 31.25 -3.97 7.02
N LEU A 154 31.96 -2.89 6.65
CA LEU A 154 31.35 -1.62 6.22
C LEU A 154 30.56 -1.76 4.91
N GLY A 155 31.06 -2.56 3.96
CA GLY A 155 30.31 -2.90 2.74
C GLY A 155 28.98 -3.58 3.06
N ASP A 156 29.00 -4.59 3.94
CA ASP A 156 27.80 -5.30 4.41
C ASP A 156 26.81 -4.33 5.09
N LEU A 157 27.33 -3.37 5.87
CA LEU A 157 26.52 -2.36 6.55
C LEU A 157 25.82 -1.41 5.55
N HIS A 158 26.52 -0.95 4.51
CA HIS A 158 25.94 -0.10 3.47
C HIS A 158 24.85 -0.83 2.67
N GLU A 159 25.07 -2.09 2.32
CA GLU A 159 24.05 -2.90 1.64
C GLU A 159 22.79 -3.04 2.49
N LEU A 160 22.96 -3.32 3.78
CA LEU A 160 21.83 -3.46 4.70
C LEU A 160 21.10 -2.13 4.94
N PHE A 161 21.83 -1.01 5.06
CA PHE A 161 21.24 0.31 5.21
C PHE A 161 20.37 0.68 4.00
N ASN A 162 20.79 0.34 2.78
CA ASN A 162 20.02 0.59 1.56
C ASN A 162 18.71 -0.22 1.48
N ARG A 163 18.57 -1.28 2.29
CA ARG A 163 17.33 -2.08 2.41
C ARG A 163 16.35 -1.54 3.45
N VAL A 164 16.72 -0.49 4.20
CA VAL A 164 15.82 0.17 5.16
C VAL A 164 14.87 1.11 4.38
N PRO A 165 13.54 0.91 4.43
CA PRO A 165 12.61 1.77 3.72
C PRO A 165 12.59 3.19 4.29
N SER A 166 12.14 4.14 3.46
CA SER A 166 12.16 5.58 3.74
C SER A 166 11.00 6.09 4.60
N ASP A 167 10.12 5.21 5.06
CA ASP A 167 8.86 5.54 5.73
C ASP A 167 9.04 6.13 7.13
N ASP A 168 10.18 5.89 7.79
CA ASP A 168 10.58 6.58 9.02
C ASP A 168 11.81 7.48 8.80
N VAL A 169 11.56 8.70 8.33
CA VAL A 169 12.58 9.70 7.99
C VAL A 169 13.48 10.02 9.19
N LYS A 170 12.92 10.15 10.40
CA LYS A 170 13.67 10.48 11.61
C LYS A 170 14.65 9.36 11.97
N GLN A 171 14.18 8.12 11.97
CA GLN A 171 15.04 6.97 12.24
C GLN A 171 16.11 6.79 11.16
N ARG A 172 15.77 7.04 9.90
CA ARG A 172 16.74 6.98 8.79
C ARG A 172 17.85 8.01 8.95
N ILE A 173 17.54 9.22 9.43
CA ILE A 173 18.56 10.24 9.75
C ILE A 173 19.49 9.76 10.86
N ASP A 174 18.97 9.16 11.92
CA ASP A 174 19.79 8.68 13.04
C ASP A 174 20.70 7.50 12.61
N LEU A 175 20.16 6.58 11.81
CA LEU A 175 20.94 5.49 11.20
C LEU A 175 22.00 6.04 10.25
N TYR A 176 21.65 7.01 9.40
CA TYR A 176 22.59 7.65 8.49
C TYR A 176 23.75 8.29 9.24
N LYS A 177 23.48 9.03 10.33
CA LYS A 177 24.52 9.62 11.18
C LYS A 177 25.48 8.55 11.74
N LYS A 178 24.95 7.41 12.21
CA LYS A 178 25.78 6.29 12.70
C LYS A 178 26.63 5.69 11.58
N VAL A 179 26.03 5.37 10.44
CA VAL A 179 26.74 4.80 9.28
C VAL A 179 27.81 5.76 8.78
N LYS A 180 27.50 7.06 8.67
CA LYS A 180 28.45 8.10 8.27
C LYS A 180 29.63 8.18 9.23
N LYS A 181 29.37 8.22 10.55
CA LYS A 181 30.42 8.23 11.57
C LYS A 181 31.36 7.04 11.44
N VAL A 182 30.81 5.83 11.33
CA VAL A 182 31.60 4.60 11.18
C VAL A 182 32.39 4.61 9.86
N THR A 183 31.79 5.12 8.78
CA THR A 183 32.48 5.27 7.47
C THR A 183 33.68 6.21 7.58
N GLU A 184 33.51 7.36 8.24
CA GLU A 184 34.57 8.34 8.49
C GLU A 184 35.69 7.74 9.36
N GLU A 185 35.33 7.02 10.43
CA GLU A 185 36.30 6.34 11.30
C GLU A 185 37.13 5.27 10.57
N VAL A 186 36.50 4.46 9.70
CA VAL A 186 37.20 3.48 8.88
C VAL A 186 38.16 4.17 7.91
N SER A 187 37.72 5.25 7.24
CA SER A 187 38.56 6.00 6.31
C SER A 187 39.83 6.52 6.98
N LEU A 188 39.69 7.18 8.15
CA LEU A 188 40.82 7.74 8.89
C LEU A 188 41.83 6.67 9.30
N HIS A 189 41.34 5.51 9.76
CA HIS A 189 42.21 4.42 10.18
C HIS A 189 43.00 3.81 9.01
N VAL A 190 42.37 3.68 7.84
CA VAL A 190 43.05 3.22 6.62
C VAL A 190 44.13 4.22 6.20
N ASP A 191 43.84 5.52 6.23
CA ASP A 191 44.81 6.56 5.89
C ASP A 191 46.02 6.55 6.84
N ILE A 192 45.78 6.37 8.16
CA ILE A 192 46.83 6.23 9.16
C ILE A 192 47.70 5.00 8.88
N GLN A 193 47.09 3.86 8.53
CA GLN A 193 47.85 2.64 8.20
C GLN A 193 48.77 2.86 6.99
N VAL A 194 48.24 3.46 5.92
CA VAL A 194 49.04 3.77 4.71
C VAL A 194 50.20 4.71 5.02
N MET A 195 49.97 5.72 5.88
CA MET A 195 51.05 6.63 6.31
C MET A 195 52.11 5.92 7.15
N GLN A 196 51.71 5.02 8.06
CA GLN A 196 52.64 4.24 8.88
C GLN A 196 53.50 3.30 8.04
N GLU A 197 52.94 2.67 7.01
CA GLU A 197 53.68 1.80 6.08
C GLU A 197 54.71 2.59 5.27
N LYS A 198 54.34 3.79 4.78
CA LYS A 198 55.28 4.68 4.07
C LYS A 198 56.44 5.16 4.94
N LEU A 199 56.15 5.55 6.19
CA LEU A 199 57.18 5.94 7.16
C LEU A 199 58.16 4.79 7.42
N ARG A 200 57.66 3.58 7.67
CA ARG A 200 58.51 2.39 7.85
C ARG A 200 59.37 2.08 6.62
N ALA A 201 58.83 2.28 5.41
CA ALA A 201 59.60 2.07 4.19
C ALA A 201 60.74 3.09 4.04
N TYR A 202 60.53 4.33 4.51
CA TYR A 202 61.55 5.37 4.51
C TYR A 202 62.61 5.15 5.60
N GLU A 203 62.23 4.66 6.78
CA GLU A 203 63.16 4.40 7.88
C GLU A 203 64.07 3.18 7.64
N ASN A 204 63.66 2.25 6.76
CA ASN A 204 64.39 1.01 6.47
C ASN A 204 65.09 1.00 5.10
N GLY A 205 65.05 2.11 4.35
CA GLY A 205 65.71 2.29 3.05
C GLY A 205 66.86 3.27 3.14
#